data_AF-A0A6H0S375-F1
#
_entry.id   AF-A0A6H0S375-F1
#
_cell.length_a   1.000
_cell.length_b   1.000
_cell.length_c   1.000
_cell.angle_alpha   90.00
_cell.angle_beta   90.00
_cell.angle_gamma   90.00
#
_symmetry.space_group_name_H-M   'P 1'
#
loop_
_entity.id
_entity.type
_entity.pdbx_description
1 polymer ?
#
loop_
_entity_poly.entity_id
_entity_poly.type
_entity_poly.pdbx_seq_one_letter_code
_entity_poly.pdbx_strand_id
1 'polypeptide(L)'
;MKEFLGQFGFRFTTGHLLWAAVLIPAGIAVFTALDLLWLGITLAVLLTICVTLTVRGRRITGWIAALFSWRRRLTTPPAAPSAPAVGATVLPGDHVAVRWQGDFLVAIIELIPRPFTPTVLVDGEAFTDDVIDTRVVEQLIMAHCPELEADVVAAGYRVGKSAPAGLVALYEQVVGPYPAPANRRTWIVLRADPEVTRRPAQRRDTGVSGLARYLVASATRIADQLASNGIDARCSRSFDDFDHATEISFERESWSSIKGRSTFTAAYVAPGGPDMWWSARADHTITRVRIRPGAAPTTTVLLTTLANPSTPRGFSCLFGGQRAALLGESPVTDRHYELPIGSAGVLIGETADRYPVYMPFDDVDVSVNLGDARLFTQFVIRSAAAGGMVTLGPQFREFAGFVNGRIGPVAKVSWPNSTTYLGPHPGVGRVVLRSNFIETPRHSQLPIRLINPREESRYQMALEGAS
;
A
#
# COMPACT_ATOMS: atom_id res chain seq x y z
N MET A 1 0.12 4.74 -30.54
CA MET A 1 0.01 3.31 -30.95
C MET A 1 0.53 2.33 -29.91
N LYS A 2 1.76 2.47 -29.37
CA LYS A 2 2.30 1.56 -28.33
C LYS A 2 1.42 1.45 -27.06
N GLU A 3 0.88 2.57 -26.55
CA GLU A 3 -0.03 2.56 -25.38
C GLU A 3 -1.40 1.92 -25.65
N PHE A 4 -1.88 1.95 -26.90
CA PHE A 4 -3.15 1.33 -27.28
C PHE A 4 -2.98 -0.19 -27.43
N LEU A 5 -1.91 -0.63 -28.09
CA LEU A 5 -1.58 -2.05 -28.26
C LEU A 5 -1.24 -2.74 -26.93
N GLY A 6 -0.60 -2.03 -25.99
CA GLY A 6 -0.30 -2.56 -24.66
C GLY A 6 -1.51 -2.84 -23.77
N GLN A 7 -2.72 -2.39 -24.16
CA GLN A 7 -3.96 -2.73 -23.45
C GLN A 7 -4.52 -4.09 -23.88
N PHE A 8 -4.03 -4.66 -24.99
CA PHE A 8 -4.48 -5.94 -25.50
C PHE A 8 -3.47 -7.03 -25.16
N GLY A 9 -3.95 -8.17 -24.70
CA GLY A 9 -3.14 -9.34 -24.43
C GLY A 9 -3.87 -10.63 -24.82
N PHE A 10 -3.17 -11.74 -24.71
CA PHE A 10 -3.75 -13.07 -24.88
C PHE A 10 -3.65 -13.84 -23.57
N ARG A 11 -4.76 -14.47 -23.14
CA ARG A 11 -4.76 -15.40 -22.01
C ARG A 11 -5.45 -16.70 -22.38
N PHE A 12 -4.75 -17.80 -22.19
CA PHE A 12 -5.26 -19.15 -22.37
C PHE A 12 -5.72 -19.69 -21.01
N THR A 13 -6.98 -20.10 -20.87
CA THR A 13 -7.36 -21.00 -19.77
C THR A 13 -8.08 -22.21 -20.31
N THR A 14 -7.83 -23.34 -19.66
CA THR A 14 -8.33 -24.67 -20.02
C THR A 14 -9.84 -24.67 -20.22
N GLY A 15 -10.61 -24.05 -19.31
CA GLY A 15 -12.07 -24.04 -19.41
C GLY A 15 -12.62 -23.29 -20.64
N HIS A 16 -12.06 -22.14 -20.99
CA HIS A 16 -12.55 -21.40 -22.16
C HIS A 16 -12.06 -22.01 -23.48
N LEU A 17 -10.86 -22.60 -23.47
CA LEU A 17 -10.35 -23.37 -24.59
C LEU A 17 -11.18 -24.63 -24.84
N LEU A 18 -11.65 -25.32 -23.79
CA LEU A 18 -12.58 -26.45 -23.91
C LEU A 18 -13.90 -26.01 -24.54
N TRP A 19 -14.50 -24.91 -24.07
CA TRP A 19 -15.71 -24.35 -24.69
C TRP A 19 -15.48 -23.95 -26.15
N ALA A 20 -14.36 -23.29 -26.47
CA ALA A 20 -14.01 -22.93 -27.84
C ALA A 20 -13.82 -24.17 -28.73
N ALA A 21 -13.14 -25.20 -28.22
CA ALA A 21 -12.90 -26.46 -28.92
C ALA A 21 -14.19 -27.22 -29.24
N VAL A 22 -15.27 -27.01 -28.47
CA VAL A 22 -16.59 -27.60 -28.75
C VAL A 22 -17.44 -26.70 -29.64
N LEU A 23 -17.49 -25.40 -29.34
CA LEU A 23 -18.38 -24.45 -30.03
C LEU A 23 -17.92 -24.10 -31.44
N ILE A 24 -16.61 -24.07 -31.71
CA ILE A 24 -16.07 -23.75 -33.04
C ILE A 24 -16.42 -24.85 -34.07
N PRO A 25 -16.11 -26.13 -33.82
CA PRO A 25 -16.49 -27.20 -34.76
C PRO A 25 -18.01 -27.34 -34.92
N ALA A 26 -18.76 -27.22 -33.81
CA ALA A 26 -20.23 -27.27 -33.85
C ALA A 26 -20.82 -26.13 -34.68
N GLY A 27 -20.32 -24.90 -34.51
CA GLY A 27 -20.73 -23.75 -35.30
C GLY A 27 -20.44 -23.96 -36.79
N ILE A 28 -19.21 -24.38 -37.13
CA ILE A 28 -18.83 -24.64 -38.53
C ILE A 28 -19.72 -25.73 -39.13
N ALA A 29 -19.99 -26.83 -38.42
CA ALA A 29 -20.83 -27.93 -38.89
C ALA A 29 -22.29 -27.51 -39.17
N VAL A 30 -22.86 -26.65 -38.33
CA VAL A 30 -24.22 -26.11 -38.53
C VAL A 30 -24.26 -25.19 -39.74
N PHE A 31 -23.28 -24.28 -39.88
CA PHE A 31 -23.25 -23.34 -41.00
C PHE A 31 -22.84 -23.98 -42.34
N THR A 32 -22.13 -25.12 -42.32
CA THR A 32 -21.93 -25.95 -43.52
C THR A 32 -23.23 -26.58 -44.01
N ALA A 33 -24.10 -27.02 -43.09
CA ALA A 33 -25.38 -27.63 -43.46
C ALA A 33 -26.38 -26.61 -44.05
N LEU A 34 -26.13 -25.32 -43.86
CA LEU A 34 -26.98 -24.21 -44.32
C LEU A 34 -26.39 -23.48 -45.55
N ASP A 35 -25.31 -23.98 -46.16
CA ASP A 35 -24.56 -23.33 -47.25
C ASP A 35 -24.05 -21.90 -46.92
N LEU A 36 -23.87 -21.61 -45.63
CA LEU A 36 -23.45 -20.30 -45.10
C LEU A 36 -22.06 -20.37 -44.45
N LEU A 37 -21.14 -21.07 -45.10
CA LEU A 37 -19.78 -21.33 -44.60
C LEU A 37 -19.02 -20.07 -44.15
N TRP A 38 -19.19 -18.95 -44.84
CA TRP A 38 -18.57 -17.67 -44.49
C TRP A 38 -19.05 -17.14 -43.13
N LEU A 39 -20.31 -17.36 -42.76
CA LEU A 39 -20.84 -17.03 -41.42
C LEU A 39 -20.25 -17.95 -40.35
N GLY A 40 -20.08 -19.24 -40.66
CA GLY A 40 -19.44 -20.19 -39.75
C GLY A 40 -18.00 -19.82 -39.43
N ILE A 41 -17.21 -19.49 -40.46
CA ILE A 41 -15.80 -19.07 -40.31
C ILE A 41 -15.70 -17.74 -39.55
N THR A 42 -16.51 -16.75 -39.91
CA THR A 42 -16.49 -15.45 -39.22
C THR A 42 -16.89 -15.57 -37.76
N LEU A 43 -17.91 -16.39 -37.44
CA LEU A 43 -18.30 -16.67 -36.06
C LEU A 43 -17.20 -17.41 -35.28
N ALA A 44 -16.53 -18.39 -35.90
CA ALA A 44 -15.42 -19.10 -35.28
C ALA A 44 -14.24 -18.18 -34.95
N VAL A 45 -13.90 -17.26 -35.86
CA VAL A 45 -12.86 -16.24 -35.64
C VAL A 45 -13.27 -15.29 -34.52
N LEU A 46 -14.52 -14.79 -34.52
CA LEU A 46 -15.03 -13.92 -33.47
C LEU A 46 -15.05 -14.62 -32.11
N LEU A 47 -15.46 -15.88 -32.05
CA LEU A 47 -15.46 -16.66 -30.81
C LEU A 47 -14.04 -16.87 -30.28
N THR A 48 -13.11 -17.20 -31.17
CA THR A 48 -11.68 -17.35 -30.83
C THR A 48 -11.15 -16.04 -30.24
N ILE A 49 -11.37 -14.91 -30.91
CA ILE A 49 -10.98 -13.58 -30.43
C ILE A 49 -11.63 -13.30 -29.07
N CYS A 50 -12.93 -13.55 -28.91
CA CYS A 50 -13.64 -13.32 -27.64
C CYS A 50 -13.09 -14.14 -26.47
N VAL A 51 -12.62 -15.36 -26.74
CA VAL A 51 -12.06 -16.28 -25.73
C VAL A 51 -10.62 -15.92 -25.38
N THR A 52 -9.80 -15.55 -26.37
CA THR A 52 -8.36 -15.37 -26.17
C THR A 52 -7.96 -13.93 -25.86
N LEU A 53 -8.67 -12.94 -26.41
CA LEU A 53 -8.33 -11.54 -26.28
C LEU A 53 -8.68 -11.02 -24.88
N THR A 54 -7.69 -10.44 -24.22
CA THR A 54 -7.87 -9.65 -23.01
C THR A 54 -7.76 -8.16 -23.33
N VAL A 55 -8.62 -7.37 -22.72
CA VAL A 55 -8.58 -5.91 -22.74
C VAL A 55 -8.32 -5.45 -21.31
N ARG A 56 -7.18 -4.78 -21.08
CA ARG A 56 -6.68 -4.34 -19.77
C ARG A 56 -6.57 -5.49 -18.76
N GLY A 57 -6.05 -6.62 -19.21
CA GLY A 57 -5.88 -7.83 -18.40
C GLY A 57 -7.17 -8.61 -18.10
N ARG A 58 -8.34 -8.11 -18.50
CA ARG A 58 -9.65 -8.77 -18.34
C ARG A 58 -10.15 -9.33 -19.68
N ARG A 59 -10.77 -10.51 -19.66
CA ARG A 59 -11.45 -11.08 -20.84
C ARG A 59 -12.80 -10.44 -21.07
N ILE A 60 -13.36 -10.61 -22.27
CA ILE A 60 -14.71 -10.13 -22.60
C ILE A 60 -15.76 -10.74 -21.65
N THR A 61 -15.66 -12.03 -21.34
CA THR A 61 -16.53 -12.68 -20.33
C THR A 61 -16.40 -12.05 -18.95
N GLY A 62 -15.17 -11.68 -18.55
CA GLY A 62 -14.89 -10.95 -17.33
C GLY A 62 -15.48 -9.53 -17.31
N TRP A 63 -15.52 -8.85 -18.46
CA TRP A 63 -16.18 -7.54 -18.60
C TRP A 63 -17.69 -7.65 -18.44
N ILE A 64 -18.32 -8.67 -19.04
CA ILE A 64 -19.75 -8.95 -18.88
C ILE A 64 -20.07 -9.25 -17.41
N ALA A 65 -19.28 -10.12 -16.76
CA ALA A 65 -19.43 -10.43 -15.34
C ALA A 65 -19.25 -9.18 -14.45
N ALA A 66 -18.26 -8.34 -14.74
CA ALA A 66 -18.04 -7.07 -14.03
C ALA A 66 -19.28 -6.16 -14.14
N LEU A 67 -19.85 -6.01 -15.34
CA LEU A 67 -21.05 -5.20 -15.57
C LEU A 67 -22.24 -5.71 -14.76
N PHE A 68 -22.55 -7.01 -14.82
CA PHE A 68 -23.67 -7.58 -14.08
C PHE A 68 -23.46 -7.55 -12.57
N SER A 69 -22.23 -7.76 -12.11
CA SER A 69 -21.90 -7.72 -10.69
C SER A 69 -22.00 -6.29 -10.13
N TRP A 70 -21.51 -5.29 -10.88
CA TRP A 70 -21.64 -3.88 -10.53
C TRP A 70 -23.10 -3.45 -10.53
N ARG A 71 -23.88 -3.82 -11.56
CA ARG A 71 -25.32 -3.51 -11.61
C ARG A 71 -26.08 -4.07 -10.43
N ARG A 72 -25.76 -5.29 -10.00
CA ARG A 72 -26.35 -5.91 -8.80
C ARG A 72 -25.96 -5.22 -7.50
N ARG A 73 -24.73 -4.68 -7.41
CA ARG A 73 -24.22 -4.01 -6.20
C ARG A 73 -24.58 -2.53 -6.07
N LEU A 74 -25.07 -1.89 -7.15
CA LEU A 74 -25.44 -0.47 -7.16
C LEU A 74 -26.39 -0.06 -6.03
N THR A 75 -27.26 -0.97 -5.60
CA THR A 75 -28.30 -0.70 -4.60
C THR A 75 -27.95 -1.19 -3.19
N THR A 76 -26.85 -1.92 -3.02
CA THR A 76 -26.49 -2.54 -1.73
C THR A 76 -25.22 -1.89 -1.17
N PRO A 77 -25.22 -1.33 0.04
CA PRO A 77 -23.99 -0.86 0.69
C PRO A 77 -23.03 -2.03 0.97
N PRO A 78 -21.72 -1.78 1.16
CA PRO A 78 -20.81 -2.86 1.54
C PRO A 78 -21.18 -3.30 2.96
N ALA A 79 -21.18 -4.60 3.22
CA ALA A 79 -21.33 -5.09 4.58
C ALA A 79 -20.12 -4.61 5.40
N ALA A 80 -20.40 -4.00 6.56
CA ALA A 80 -19.34 -3.68 7.51
C ALA A 80 -18.69 -4.99 8.00
N PRO A 81 -17.37 -5.01 8.21
CA PRO A 81 -16.72 -6.13 8.91
C PRO A 81 -17.37 -6.37 10.27
N SER A 82 -17.32 -7.61 10.76
CA SER A 82 -17.80 -7.89 12.12
C SER A 82 -16.93 -7.19 13.17
N ALA A 83 -17.49 -7.01 14.36
CA ALA A 83 -16.67 -6.62 15.52
C ALA A 83 -15.51 -7.63 15.70
N PRO A 84 -14.31 -7.14 16.04
CA PRO A 84 -13.18 -8.02 16.28
C PRO A 84 -13.43 -8.87 17.53
N ALA A 85 -13.07 -10.15 17.43
CA ALA A 85 -13.02 -11.06 18.55
C ALA A 85 -11.56 -11.44 18.80
N VAL A 86 -11.14 -11.44 20.05
CA VAL A 86 -9.75 -11.78 20.42
C VAL A 86 -9.69 -13.27 20.78
N GLY A 87 -8.88 -14.03 20.05
CA GLY A 87 -8.60 -15.43 20.36
C GLY A 87 -7.33 -15.58 21.17
N ALA A 88 -7.35 -16.40 22.22
CA ALA A 88 -6.14 -16.82 22.93
C ALA A 88 -5.71 -18.21 22.43
N THR A 89 -4.46 -18.37 21.99
CA THR A 89 -3.82 -19.70 21.88
C THR A 89 -2.42 -19.69 22.49
N VAL A 90 -2.24 -20.63 23.44
CA VAL A 90 -1.03 -21.31 23.98
C VAL A 90 0.18 -20.49 24.47
N LEU A 91 0.47 -19.29 23.97
CA LEU A 91 1.48 -18.42 24.57
C LEU A 91 0.82 -17.41 25.52
N PRO A 92 1.17 -17.36 26.82
CA PRO A 92 0.71 -16.31 27.72
C PRO A 92 1.28 -14.96 27.25
N GLY A 93 0.47 -14.14 26.58
CA GLY A 93 0.84 -12.77 26.20
C GLY A 93 0.35 -12.31 24.83
N ASP A 94 0.15 -13.21 23.86
CA ASP A 94 -0.22 -12.83 22.50
C ASP A 94 -1.69 -13.11 22.18
N HIS A 95 -2.46 -12.03 22.21
CA HIS A 95 -3.87 -11.98 21.85
C HIS A 95 -3.99 -11.62 20.37
N VAL A 96 -4.38 -12.55 19.51
CA VAL A 96 -4.60 -12.25 18.08
C VAL A 96 -6.06 -11.91 17.85
N ALA A 97 -6.31 -10.73 17.29
CA ALA A 97 -7.66 -10.36 16.87
C ALA A 97 -8.02 -11.06 15.56
N VAL A 98 -9.25 -11.58 15.52
CA VAL A 98 -9.88 -12.11 14.30
C VAL A 98 -11.21 -11.42 14.06
N ARG A 99 -11.62 -11.28 12.79
CA ARG A 99 -12.96 -10.80 12.44
C ARG A 99 -13.44 -11.39 11.13
N TRP A 100 -14.74 -11.36 10.90
CA TRP A 100 -15.29 -11.65 9.58
C TRP A 100 -15.15 -10.44 8.67
N GLN A 101 -14.64 -10.68 7.46
CA GLN A 101 -14.58 -9.71 6.39
C GLN A 101 -15.11 -10.36 5.11
N GLY A 102 -16.38 -10.10 4.80
CA GLY A 102 -17.10 -10.88 3.79
C GLY A 102 -17.21 -12.34 4.23
N ASP A 103 -16.89 -13.26 3.34
CA ASP A 103 -17.00 -14.70 3.58
C ASP A 103 -15.76 -15.31 4.26
N PHE A 104 -14.76 -14.48 4.59
CA PHE A 104 -13.49 -14.92 5.17
C PHE A 104 -13.39 -14.50 6.64
N LEU A 105 -12.86 -15.40 7.47
CA LEU A 105 -12.32 -15.02 8.77
C LEU A 105 -10.89 -14.50 8.55
N VAL A 106 -10.59 -13.31 9.05
CA VAL A 106 -9.29 -12.65 8.82
C VAL A 106 -8.55 -12.36 10.13
N ALA A 107 -7.22 -12.41 10.07
CA ALA A 107 -6.29 -12.02 11.12
C ALA A 107 -5.20 -11.13 10.53
N ILE A 108 -4.61 -10.26 11.35
CA ILE A 108 -3.61 -9.29 10.91
C ILE A 108 -2.28 -9.53 11.63
N ILE A 109 -1.21 -9.46 10.85
CA ILE A 109 0.16 -9.37 11.31
C ILE A 109 0.70 -8.03 10.84
N GLU A 110 1.08 -7.16 11.76
CA GLU A 110 1.76 -5.92 11.43
C GLU A 110 3.25 -6.19 11.20
N LEU A 111 3.80 -5.60 10.15
CA LEU A 111 5.24 -5.60 9.90
C LEU A 111 5.82 -4.31 10.49
N ILE A 112 6.70 -4.46 11.48
CA ILE A 112 7.30 -3.34 12.18
C ILE A 112 8.58 -2.94 11.44
N PRO A 113 8.65 -1.72 10.90
CA PRO A 113 9.84 -1.29 10.19
C PRO A 113 11.03 -1.15 11.12
N ARG A 114 12.22 -1.43 10.60
CA ARG A 114 13.46 -1.21 11.32
C ARG A 114 13.72 0.30 11.38
N PRO A 115 13.91 0.88 12.58
CA PRO A 115 14.14 2.31 12.72
C PRO A 115 15.33 2.80 11.91
N PHE A 116 15.22 4.04 11.41
CA PHE A 116 16.27 4.74 10.69
C PHE A 116 16.80 4.01 9.45
N THR A 117 16.01 3.17 8.78
CA THR A 117 16.42 2.56 7.50
C THR A 117 16.42 3.63 6.41
N PRO A 118 17.58 4.01 5.83
CA PRO A 118 17.59 4.98 4.75
C PRO A 118 16.86 4.44 3.51
N THR A 119 16.23 5.34 2.76
CA THR A 119 15.76 5.06 1.41
C THR A 119 16.52 5.97 0.44
N VAL A 120 17.24 5.38 -0.50
CA VAL A 120 18.00 6.10 -1.52
C VAL A 120 17.28 5.99 -2.85
N LEU A 121 17.12 7.11 -3.55
CA LEU A 121 16.47 7.14 -4.85
C LEU A 121 17.51 7.12 -5.97
N VAL A 122 17.56 6.03 -6.73
CA VAL A 122 18.50 5.85 -7.85
C VAL A 122 17.67 5.68 -9.12
N ASP A 123 17.87 6.55 -10.10
CA ASP A 123 17.21 6.51 -11.41
C ASP A 123 15.67 6.40 -11.39
N GLY A 124 15.04 6.91 -10.32
CA GLY A 124 13.59 6.90 -10.15
C GLY A 124 13.03 5.72 -9.35
N GLU A 125 13.89 4.81 -8.89
CA GLU A 125 13.55 3.65 -8.06
C GLU A 125 14.01 3.88 -6.61
N ALA A 126 13.27 3.33 -5.65
CA ALA A 126 13.59 3.43 -4.22
C ALA A 126 14.32 2.19 -3.73
N PHE A 127 15.55 2.38 -3.26
CA PHE A 127 16.36 1.35 -2.64
C PHE A 127 16.35 1.51 -1.12
N THR A 128 15.89 0.46 -0.42
CA THR A 128 15.89 0.38 1.05
C THR A 128 16.13 -1.05 1.48
N ASP A 129 16.80 -1.24 2.62
CA ASP A 129 17.17 -2.57 3.12
C ASP A 129 16.00 -3.29 3.82
N ASP A 130 14.95 -2.56 4.20
CA ASP A 130 13.85 -3.07 5.01
C ASP A 130 12.64 -3.39 4.13
N VAL A 131 12.70 -4.58 3.52
CA VAL A 131 11.73 -5.07 2.54
C VAL A 131 11.21 -6.47 2.90
N ILE A 132 10.00 -6.78 2.45
CA ILE A 132 9.43 -8.13 2.47
C ILE A 132 9.24 -8.64 1.05
N ASP A 133 9.90 -9.76 0.70
CA ASP A 133 9.62 -10.48 -0.54
C ASP A 133 8.33 -11.28 -0.39
N THR A 134 7.35 -10.96 -1.23
CA THR A 134 6.07 -11.68 -1.31
C THR A 134 6.22 -13.15 -1.69
N ARG A 135 7.35 -13.57 -2.28
CA ARG A 135 7.65 -14.99 -2.50
C ARG A 135 7.98 -15.71 -1.20
N VAL A 136 8.68 -15.07 -0.27
CA VAL A 136 8.95 -15.63 1.07
C VAL A 136 7.63 -15.84 1.81
N VAL A 137 6.71 -14.88 1.72
CA VAL A 137 5.36 -15.02 2.29
C VAL A 137 4.62 -16.22 1.68
N GLU A 138 4.66 -16.41 0.36
CA GLU A 138 4.07 -17.60 -0.27
C GLU A 138 4.69 -18.89 0.25
N GLN A 139 6.02 -18.96 0.35
CA GLN A 139 6.73 -20.14 0.86
C GLN A 139 6.33 -20.47 2.30
N LEU A 140 6.23 -19.47 3.17
CA LEU A 140 5.81 -19.65 4.56
C LEU A 140 4.37 -20.17 4.66
N ILE A 141 3.46 -19.62 3.85
CA ILE A 141 2.06 -20.09 3.82
C ILE A 141 2.00 -21.52 3.28
N MET A 142 2.69 -21.80 2.19
CA MET A 142 2.71 -23.11 1.56
C MET A 142 3.28 -24.19 2.50
N ALA A 143 4.28 -23.83 3.33
CA ALA A 143 4.89 -24.74 4.30
C ALA A 143 4.03 -24.97 5.55
N HIS A 144 3.29 -23.96 6.02
CA HIS A 144 2.69 -23.99 7.36
C HIS A 144 1.16 -23.95 7.40
N CYS A 145 0.53 -23.37 6.38
CA CYS A 145 -0.92 -23.14 6.31
C CYS A 145 -1.41 -23.02 4.85
N PRO A 146 -1.24 -24.07 4.02
CA PRO A 146 -1.50 -24.00 2.57
C PRO A 146 -2.96 -23.75 2.20
N GLU A 147 -3.91 -23.93 3.13
CA GLU A 147 -5.33 -23.62 2.95
C GLU A 147 -5.69 -22.14 3.17
N LEU A 148 -4.72 -21.30 3.56
CA LEU A 148 -4.92 -19.87 3.78
C LEU A 148 -4.50 -19.03 2.57
N GLU A 149 -5.12 -17.87 2.42
CA GLU A 149 -4.65 -16.80 1.55
C GLU A 149 -4.01 -15.69 2.39
N ALA A 150 -3.08 -14.93 1.80
CA ALA A 150 -2.55 -13.74 2.45
C ALA A 150 -2.59 -12.53 1.52
N ASP A 151 -2.98 -11.38 2.07
CA ASP A 151 -2.83 -10.09 1.40
C ASP A 151 -1.71 -9.31 2.11
N VAL A 152 -0.61 -9.00 1.41
CA VAL A 152 0.35 -8.00 1.89
C VAL A 152 -0.19 -6.62 1.54
N VAL A 153 -0.58 -5.86 2.55
CA VAL A 153 -1.26 -4.57 2.43
C VAL A 153 -0.35 -3.48 2.96
N ALA A 154 -0.02 -2.51 2.12
CA ALA A 154 0.65 -1.28 2.54
C ALA A 154 -0.27 -0.08 2.32
N ALA A 155 -0.31 0.83 3.29
CA ALA A 155 -1.14 2.02 3.22
C ALA A 155 -0.40 3.23 3.77
N GLY A 156 -0.66 4.40 3.19
CA GLY A 156 0.08 5.60 3.54
C GLY A 156 -0.11 6.75 2.56
N TYR A 157 0.80 7.71 2.62
CA TYR A 157 0.77 8.91 1.80
C TYR A 157 2.19 9.43 1.53
N ARG A 158 2.36 10.08 0.38
CA ARG A 158 3.65 10.66 -0.01
C ARG A 158 3.91 12.01 0.63
N VAL A 159 2.85 12.78 0.79
CA VAL A 159 2.83 14.06 1.46
C VAL A 159 1.64 14.09 2.40
N GLY A 160 1.83 14.63 3.59
CA GLY A 160 0.82 14.65 4.63
C GLY A 160 -0.10 15.85 4.52
N LYS A 161 -1.28 15.72 5.14
CA LYS A 161 -2.33 16.76 5.14
C LYS A 161 -2.26 17.71 6.35
N SER A 162 -1.24 17.58 7.20
CA SER A 162 -1.08 18.45 8.39
C SER A 162 -0.60 19.85 8.02
N ALA A 163 0.14 20.00 6.92
CA ALA A 163 0.66 21.27 6.44
C ALA A 163 -0.33 22.03 5.52
N PRO A 164 -0.21 23.37 5.39
CA PRO A 164 -1.01 24.15 4.44
C PRO A 164 -0.83 23.65 3.01
N ALA A 165 -1.90 23.71 2.20
CA ALA A 165 -1.89 23.20 0.83
C ALA A 165 -0.77 23.78 -0.05
N GLY A 166 -0.44 25.06 0.13
CA GLY A 166 0.68 25.69 -0.59
C GLY A 166 2.04 25.08 -0.24
N LEU A 167 2.26 24.71 1.03
CA LEU A 167 3.49 24.05 1.46
C LEU A 167 3.54 22.61 0.96
N VAL A 168 2.43 21.88 1.03
CA VAL A 168 2.33 20.51 0.50
C VAL A 168 2.63 20.49 -0.99
N ALA A 169 2.02 21.38 -1.79
CA ALA A 169 2.27 21.48 -3.22
C ALA A 169 3.72 21.83 -3.55
N LEU A 170 4.36 22.68 -2.74
CA LEU A 170 5.77 23.02 -2.87
C LEU A 170 6.67 21.82 -2.56
N TYR A 171 6.38 21.08 -1.50
CA TYR A 171 7.13 19.87 -1.17
C TYR A 171 6.93 18.75 -2.20
N GLU A 172 5.72 18.59 -2.77
CA GLU A 172 5.48 17.68 -3.90
C GLU A 172 6.35 18.03 -5.12
N GLN A 173 6.67 19.31 -5.34
CA GLN A 173 7.59 19.71 -6.41
C GLN A 173 9.04 19.31 -6.10
N VAL A 174 9.46 19.43 -4.83
CA VAL A 174 10.79 19.03 -4.37
C VAL A 174 10.98 17.51 -4.44
N VAL A 175 10.01 16.74 -3.93
CA VAL A 175 10.03 15.27 -3.97
C VAL A 175 9.75 14.72 -5.37
N GLY A 176 9.13 15.50 -6.25
CA GLY A 176 8.87 15.09 -7.62
C GLY A 176 8.02 13.82 -7.73
N PRO A 177 8.13 13.04 -8.81
CA PRO A 177 7.40 11.78 -9.01
C PRO A 177 8.13 10.57 -8.41
N TYR A 178 8.90 10.72 -7.33
CA TYR A 178 9.67 9.61 -6.77
C TYR A 178 8.88 8.71 -5.79
N PRO A 179 9.17 7.40 -5.74
CA PRO A 179 8.51 6.43 -4.86
C PRO A 179 8.93 6.50 -3.38
N ALA A 180 9.00 7.72 -2.83
CA ALA A 180 9.35 7.99 -1.45
C ALA A 180 8.10 8.41 -0.66
N PRO A 181 7.34 7.48 -0.06
CA PRO A 181 6.23 7.85 0.80
C PRO A 181 6.75 8.43 2.12
N ALA A 182 6.19 9.57 2.52
CA ALA A 182 6.47 10.19 3.82
C ALA A 182 6.00 9.31 4.98
N ASN A 183 4.84 8.67 4.84
CA ASN A 183 4.32 7.70 5.79
C ASN A 183 3.81 6.46 5.06
N ARG A 184 4.21 5.27 5.51
CA ARG A 184 3.74 3.98 5.03
C ARG A 184 3.81 2.96 6.16
N ARG A 185 2.71 2.24 6.37
CA ARG A 185 2.65 1.06 7.24
C ARG A 185 2.24 -0.14 6.42
N THR A 186 2.72 -1.31 6.81
CA THR A 186 2.52 -2.56 6.08
C THR A 186 2.03 -3.67 7.01
N TRP A 187 1.07 -4.44 6.53
CA TRP A 187 0.47 -5.57 7.22
C TRP A 187 0.39 -6.79 6.30
N ILE A 188 0.32 -7.96 6.90
CA ILE A 188 -0.12 -9.19 6.26
C ILE A 188 -1.49 -9.55 6.82
N VAL A 189 -2.50 -9.60 5.94
CA VAL A 189 -3.85 -10.05 6.29
C VAL A 189 -3.98 -11.52 5.89
N LEU A 190 -4.01 -12.41 6.88
CA LEU A 190 -4.31 -13.82 6.65
C LEU A 190 -5.81 -14.02 6.53
N ARG A 191 -6.24 -14.81 5.55
CA ARG A 191 -7.64 -15.03 5.21
C ARG A 191 -7.95 -16.52 5.20
N ALA A 192 -8.95 -16.90 5.97
CA ALA A 192 -9.44 -18.27 6.06
C ALA A 192 -10.84 -18.36 5.45
N ASP A 193 -10.95 -19.11 4.35
CA ASP A 193 -12.24 -19.52 3.80
C ASP A 193 -12.75 -20.73 4.61
N PRO A 194 -13.94 -20.66 5.23
CA PRO A 194 -14.49 -21.75 6.04
C PRO A 194 -14.58 -23.10 5.32
N GLU A 195 -14.83 -23.10 4.01
CA GLU A 195 -14.97 -24.33 3.23
C GLU A 195 -13.60 -24.96 2.93
N VAL A 196 -12.63 -24.14 2.53
CA VAL A 196 -11.27 -24.61 2.21
C VAL A 196 -10.52 -25.05 3.48
N THR A 197 -10.70 -24.31 4.57
CA THR A 197 -9.99 -24.54 5.84
C THR A 197 -10.72 -25.48 6.80
N ARG A 198 -11.82 -26.10 6.37
CA ARG A 198 -12.66 -26.98 7.19
C ARG A 198 -11.86 -28.10 7.87
N ARG A 199 -11.03 -28.82 7.12
CA ARG A 199 -10.24 -29.96 7.62
C ARG A 199 -9.24 -29.55 8.72
N PRO A 200 -8.34 -28.55 8.53
CA PRO A 200 -7.43 -28.13 9.58
C PRO A 200 -8.14 -27.46 10.77
N ALA A 201 -9.28 -26.80 10.54
CA ALA A 201 -10.10 -26.22 11.61
C ALA A 201 -10.71 -27.30 12.54
N GLN A 202 -11.29 -28.36 11.96
CA GLN A 202 -11.91 -29.46 12.70
C GLN A 202 -10.94 -30.23 13.61
N ARG A 203 -9.63 -30.20 13.32
CA ARG A 203 -8.60 -30.81 14.19
C ARG A 203 -8.39 -30.04 15.49
N ARG A 204 -8.89 -28.79 15.60
CA ARG A 204 -8.63 -27.89 16.73
C ARG A 204 -9.87 -27.62 17.58
N ASP A 205 -11.02 -27.50 16.94
CA ASP A 205 -12.34 -27.42 17.60
C ASP A 205 -13.45 -27.60 16.55
N THR A 206 -14.70 -27.58 17.01
CA THR A 206 -15.89 -27.61 16.17
C THR A 206 -16.32 -26.20 15.74
N GLY A 207 -16.94 -26.10 14.56
CA GLY A 207 -17.52 -24.85 14.05
C GLY A 207 -16.52 -23.70 13.92
N VAL A 208 -17.01 -22.48 14.19
CA VAL A 208 -16.25 -21.21 14.07
C VAL A 208 -15.06 -21.16 15.03
N SER A 209 -15.17 -21.78 16.21
CA SER A 209 -14.08 -21.84 17.20
C SER A 209 -12.85 -22.56 16.63
N GLY A 210 -13.06 -23.64 15.86
CA GLY A 210 -11.97 -24.40 15.24
C GLY A 210 -11.26 -23.60 14.16
N LEU A 211 -12.05 -22.86 13.37
CA LEU A 211 -11.55 -21.94 12.34
C LEU A 211 -10.71 -20.82 12.95
N ALA A 212 -11.23 -20.17 14.00
CA ALA A 212 -10.52 -19.11 14.71
C ALA A 212 -9.21 -19.63 15.31
N ARG A 213 -9.21 -20.79 15.98
CA ARG A 213 -7.98 -21.41 16.52
C ARG A 213 -6.98 -21.76 15.42
N TYR A 214 -7.44 -22.21 14.25
CA TYR A 214 -6.56 -22.47 13.12
C TYR A 214 -5.89 -21.19 12.62
N LEU A 215 -6.68 -20.15 12.41
CA LEU A 215 -6.21 -18.87 11.89
C LEU A 215 -5.24 -18.19 12.87
N VAL A 216 -5.59 -18.13 14.16
CA VAL A 216 -4.74 -17.56 15.21
C VAL A 216 -3.40 -18.31 15.29
N ALA A 217 -3.43 -19.64 15.37
CA ALA A 217 -2.21 -20.44 15.44
C ALA A 217 -1.35 -20.32 14.17
N SER A 218 -1.96 -20.06 13.02
CA SER A 218 -1.25 -19.82 11.76
C SER A 218 -0.65 -18.42 11.73
N ALA A 219 -1.37 -17.40 12.21
CA ALA A 219 -0.87 -16.03 12.32
C ALA A 219 0.37 -15.94 13.21
N THR A 220 0.32 -16.52 14.42
CA THR A 220 1.47 -16.57 15.33
C THR A 220 2.66 -17.26 14.69
N ARG A 221 2.45 -18.43 14.05
CA ARG A 221 3.54 -19.15 13.39
C ARG A 221 4.17 -18.36 12.24
N ILE A 222 3.35 -17.70 11.42
CA ILE A 222 3.87 -16.88 10.31
C ILE A 222 4.66 -15.69 10.85
N ALA A 223 4.16 -15.02 11.90
CA ALA A 223 4.88 -13.93 12.56
C ALA A 223 6.23 -14.40 13.13
N ASP A 224 6.27 -15.53 13.85
CA ASP A 224 7.50 -16.11 14.40
C ASP A 224 8.52 -16.46 13.30
N GLN A 225 8.05 -17.01 12.18
CA GLN A 225 8.92 -17.36 11.05
C GLN A 225 9.43 -16.10 10.32
N LEU A 226 8.63 -15.06 10.18
CA LEU A 226 9.08 -13.77 9.65
C LEU A 226 10.15 -13.15 10.56
N ALA A 227 9.92 -13.14 11.87
CA ALA A 227 10.88 -12.66 12.86
C ALA A 227 12.19 -13.44 12.82
N SER A 228 12.11 -14.77 12.67
CA SER A 228 13.28 -15.63 12.50
C SER A 228 14.08 -15.36 11.21
N ASN A 229 13.43 -14.79 10.18
CA ASN A 229 14.06 -14.30 8.95
C ASN A 229 14.44 -12.82 9.01
N GLY A 230 14.42 -12.20 10.21
CA GLY A 230 14.84 -10.82 10.44
C GLY A 230 13.77 -9.76 10.14
N ILE A 231 12.53 -10.15 9.82
CA ILE A 231 11.41 -9.22 9.62
C ILE A 231 10.62 -9.14 10.92
N ASP A 232 10.66 -8.01 11.64
CA ASP A 232 9.86 -7.86 12.86
C ASP A 232 8.37 -7.86 12.48
N ALA A 233 7.66 -8.89 12.93
CA ALA A 233 6.28 -9.16 12.60
C ALA A 233 5.50 -9.45 13.88
N ARG A 234 4.41 -8.71 14.11
CA ARG A 234 3.64 -8.78 15.35
C ARG A 234 2.17 -9.03 15.04
N CYS A 235 1.59 -10.06 15.64
CA CYS A 235 0.16 -10.28 15.52
C CYS A 235 -0.62 -9.14 16.18
N SER A 236 -1.59 -8.58 15.47
CA SER A 236 -2.36 -7.44 15.96
C SER A 236 -3.42 -7.88 16.97
N ARG A 237 -3.55 -7.10 18.05
CA ARG A 237 -4.57 -7.28 19.10
C ARG A 237 -5.90 -6.59 18.79
N SER A 238 -5.91 -5.72 17.78
CA SER A 238 -7.07 -4.99 17.27
C SER A 238 -6.91 -4.76 15.76
N PHE A 239 -8.00 -4.38 15.10
CA PHE A 239 -8.01 -3.93 13.71
C PHE A 239 -7.92 -2.40 13.57
N ASP A 240 -7.96 -1.63 14.67
CA ASP A 240 -8.10 -0.17 14.63
C ASP A 240 -7.01 0.52 13.79
N ASP A 241 -5.75 0.15 13.99
CA ASP A 241 -4.62 0.73 13.24
C ASP A 241 -4.70 0.41 11.73
N PHE A 242 -5.08 -0.82 11.40
CA PHE A 242 -5.26 -1.25 10.02
C PHE A 242 -6.46 -0.56 9.37
N ASP A 243 -7.57 -0.45 10.10
CA ASP A 243 -8.79 0.19 9.62
C ASP A 243 -8.57 1.68 9.41
N HIS A 244 -7.90 2.35 10.36
CA HIS A 244 -7.54 3.75 10.22
C HIS A 244 -6.62 4.00 9.04
N ALA A 245 -5.60 3.15 8.87
CA ALA A 245 -4.66 3.29 7.77
C ALA A 245 -5.24 2.92 6.40
N THR A 246 -6.28 2.09 6.34
CA THR A 246 -6.94 1.69 5.09
C THR A 246 -8.30 2.35 4.88
N GLU A 247 -8.64 3.34 5.72
CA GLU A 247 -9.93 4.01 5.69
C GLU A 247 -10.12 4.76 4.37
N ILE A 248 -11.26 4.50 3.72
CA ILE A 248 -11.70 5.26 2.56
C ILE A 248 -13.13 5.75 2.77
N SER A 249 -13.40 6.98 2.35
CA SER A 249 -14.77 7.49 2.36
C SER A 249 -15.57 6.82 1.25
N PHE A 250 -16.64 6.12 1.63
CA PHE A 250 -17.51 5.40 0.70
C PHE A 250 -18.94 5.95 0.77
N GLU A 251 -19.38 6.65 -0.27
CA GLU A 251 -20.80 7.00 -0.47
C GLU A 251 -21.42 6.19 -1.60
N ARG A 252 -20.71 6.08 -2.73
CA ARG A 252 -21.21 5.39 -3.93
C ARG A 252 -20.07 4.81 -4.76
N GLU A 253 -20.29 3.60 -5.27
CA GLU A 253 -19.46 3.03 -6.33
C GLU A 253 -19.95 3.50 -7.72
N SER A 254 -19.06 4.12 -8.48
CA SER A 254 -19.24 4.36 -9.92
C SER A 254 -18.49 3.29 -10.73
N TRP A 255 -18.61 3.33 -12.06
CA TRP A 255 -17.92 2.38 -12.92
C TRP A 255 -16.39 2.46 -12.81
N SER A 256 -15.80 3.62 -12.54
CA SER A 256 -14.35 3.84 -12.57
C SER A 256 -13.75 4.33 -11.24
N SER A 257 -14.58 4.64 -10.26
CA SER A 257 -14.15 5.16 -8.97
C SER A 257 -15.22 4.96 -7.89
N ILE A 258 -14.81 5.08 -6.64
CA ILE A 258 -15.67 5.25 -5.48
C ILE A 258 -15.70 6.73 -5.13
N LYS A 259 -16.90 7.29 -5.03
CA LYS A 259 -17.12 8.64 -4.52
C LYS A 259 -17.30 8.57 -3.00
N GLY A 260 -16.48 9.33 -2.29
CA GLY A 260 -16.63 9.62 -0.87
C GLY A 260 -17.19 11.02 -0.62
N ARG A 261 -17.21 11.44 0.66
CA ARG A 261 -17.75 12.74 1.10
C ARG A 261 -17.06 13.93 0.43
N SER A 262 -15.73 13.90 0.38
CA SER A 262 -14.89 14.98 -0.15
C SER A 262 -13.70 14.46 -0.96
N THR A 263 -13.69 13.16 -1.24
CA THR A 263 -12.59 12.48 -1.94
C THR A 263 -13.14 11.47 -2.93
N PHE A 264 -12.29 11.11 -3.89
CA PHE A 264 -12.55 10.05 -4.84
C PHE A 264 -11.45 9.01 -4.68
N THR A 265 -11.83 7.73 -4.59
CA THR A 265 -10.88 6.61 -4.58
C THR A 265 -11.05 5.84 -5.88
N ALA A 266 -9.97 5.58 -6.61
CA ALA A 266 -10.01 4.68 -7.76
C ALA A 266 -9.05 3.52 -7.57
N ALA A 267 -9.52 2.34 -7.94
CA ALA A 267 -8.77 1.10 -7.91
C ALA A 267 -8.18 0.78 -9.29
N TYR A 268 -6.93 0.34 -9.28
CA TYR A 268 -6.12 0.07 -10.45
C TYR A 268 -5.32 -1.22 -10.30
N VAL A 269 -4.81 -1.70 -11.43
CA VAL A 269 -3.70 -2.64 -11.53
C VAL A 269 -2.53 -1.91 -12.16
N ALA A 270 -1.33 -2.12 -11.64
CA ALA A 270 -0.12 -1.50 -12.14
C ALA A 270 1.04 -2.51 -12.04
N PRO A 271 1.46 -3.16 -13.14
CA PRO A 271 2.50 -4.21 -13.10
C PRO A 271 3.93 -3.65 -12.90
N GLY A 272 4.06 -2.35 -12.66
CA GLY A 272 5.35 -1.69 -12.42
C GLY A 272 5.89 -1.83 -10.99
N GLY A 273 5.17 -2.51 -10.10
CA GLY A 273 5.63 -2.72 -8.72
C GLY A 273 5.60 -1.45 -7.84
N PRO A 274 6.16 -1.53 -6.62
CA PRO A 274 6.05 -0.48 -5.61
C PRO A 274 6.57 0.87 -6.08
N ASP A 275 7.61 0.93 -6.90
CA ASP A 275 8.14 2.19 -7.42
C ASP A 275 7.12 2.93 -8.31
N MET A 276 6.36 2.19 -9.12
CA MET A 276 5.25 2.76 -9.89
C MET A 276 4.07 3.13 -8.99
N TRP A 277 3.77 2.32 -7.98
CA TRP A 277 2.60 2.54 -7.11
C TRP A 277 2.77 3.79 -6.26
N TRP A 278 3.94 3.96 -5.67
CA TRP A 278 4.27 5.05 -4.77
C TRP A 278 4.83 6.29 -5.48
N SER A 279 5.01 6.27 -6.80
CA SER A 279 5.31 7.47 -7.61
C SER A 279 4.06 8.19 -8.11
N ALA A 280 2.90 7.53 -8.11
CA ALA A 280 1.63 8.14 -8.46
C ALA A 280 1.28 9.27 -7.46
N ARG A 281 0.69 10.36 -7.96
CA ARG A 281 0.20 11.44 -7.10
C ARG A 281 -1.16 11.06 -6.54
N ALA A 282 -1.23 10.95 -5.22
CA ALA A 282 -2.45 10.65 -4.49
C ALA A 282 -2.34 11.20 -3.06
N ASP A 283 -3.47 11.62 -2.52
CA ASP A 283 -3.61 12.05 -1.13
C ASP A 283 -3.49 10.88 -0.14
N HIS A 284 -3.80 9.68 -0.61
CA HIS A 284 -3.65 8.44 0.14
C HIS A 284 -3.54 7.27 -0.85
N THR A 285 -2.67 6.32 -0.55
CA THR A 285 -2.37 5.16 -1.39
C THR A 285 -2.50 3.89 -0.57
N ILE A 286 -3.25 2.92 -1.08
CA ILE A 286 -3.35 1.57 -0.49
C ILE A 286 -2.95 0.57 -1.58
N THR A 287 -1.92 -0.22 -1.31
CA THR A 287 -1.47 -1.30 -2.20
C THR A 287 -1.76 -2.64 -1.55
N ARG A 288 -2.27 -3.61 -2.31
CA ARG A 288 -2.45 -4.98 -1.84
C ARG A 288 -1.87 -5.96 -2.83
N VAL A 289 -1.11 -6.93 -2.33
CA VAL A 289 -0.64 -8.09 -3.10
C VAL A 289 -1.23 -9.34 -2.47
N ARG A 290 -2.20 -9.95 -3.16
CA ARG A 290 -2.78 -11.23 -2.76
C ARG A 290 -1.89 -12.37 -3.21
N ILE A 291 -1.61 -13.25 -2.27
CA ILE A 291 -0.79 -14.44 -2.40
C ILE A 291 -1.67 -15.64 -2.10
N ARG A 292 -1.66 -16.60 -3.02
CA ARG A 292 -2.33 -17.90 -2.89
C ARG A 292 -1.33 -18.98 -3.23
N PRO A 293 -1.12 -19.98 -2.37
CA PRO A 293 -0.17 -21.04 -2.66
C PRO A 293 -0.39 -21.69 -4.02
N GLY A 294 0.63 -21.67 -4.88
CA GLY A 294 0.59 -22.33 -6.19
C GLY A 294 -0.18 -21.57 -7.28
N ALA A 295 -0.56 -20.31 -7.04
CA ALA A 295 -1.17 -19.44 -8.03
C ALA A 295 -0.42 -18.11 -8.14
N ALA A 296 -0.39 -17.54 -9.35
CA ALA A 296 0.22 -16.23 -9.57
C ALA A 296 -0.45 -15.16 -8.68
N PRO A 297 0.33 -14.28 -8.03
CA PRO A 297 -0.21 -13.20 -7.21
C PRO A 297 -1.18 -12.31 -7.98
N THR A 298 -2.00 -11.57 -7.25
CA THR A 298 -2.82 -10.49 -7.83
C THR A 298 -2.63 -9.21 -7.06
N THR A 299 -2.55 -8.07 -7.75
CA THR A 299 -2.33 -6.77 -7.11
C THR A 299 -3.52 -5.84 -7.30
N THR A 300 -3.78 -5.01 -6.30
CA THR A 300 -4.66 -3.84 -6.41
C THR A 300 -3.97 -2.62 -5.83
N VAL A 301 -4.04 -1.50 -6.54
CA VAL A 301 -3.57 -0.20 -6.05
C VAL A 301 -4.75 0.75 -6.02
N LEU A 302 -5.04 1.31 -4.84
CA LEU A 302 -6.08 2.28 -4.65
C LEU A 302 -5.44 3.64 -4.42
N LEU A 303 -5.85 4.61 -5.23
CA LEU A 303 -5.39 5.99 -5.13
C LEU A 303 -6.58 6.86 -4.77
N THR A 304 -6.45 7.58 -3.66
CA THR A 304 -7.45 8.54 -3.19
C THR A 304 -6.99 9.94 -3.54
N THR A 305 -7.86 10.73 -4.15
CA THR A 305 -7.60 12.12 -4.56
C THR A 305 -8.76 13.04 -4.17
N LEU A 306 -8.50 14.32 -3.94
CA LEU A 306 -9.54 15.35 -3.76
C LEU A 306 -10.36 15.59 -5.03
N ALA A 307 -9.71 15.51 -6.21
CA ALA A 307 -10.34 15.69 -7.50
C ALA A 307 -10.74 14.34 -8.13
N ASN A 308 -11.53 14.40 -9.20
CA ASN A 308 -11.85 13.20 -9.98
C ASN A 308 -10.56 12.51 -10.46
N PRO A 309 -10.43 11.19 -10.25
CA PRO A 309 -9.18 10.51 -10.46
C PRO A 309 -8.90 10.37 -11.96
N SER A 310 -7.70 10.76 -12.37
CA SER A 310 -7.16 10.41 -13.69
C SER A 310 -6.43 9.08 -13.60
N THR A 311 -6.24 8.38 -14.73
CA THR A 311 -5.45 7.14 -14.74
C THR A 311 -3.98 7.49 -14.90
N PRO A 312 -3.11 7.23 -13.90
CA PRO A 312 -1.68 7.51 -14.05
C PRO A 312 -1.04 6.63 -15.12
N ARG A 313 0.13 7.04 -15.63
CA ARG A 313 0.88 6.25 -16.62
C ARG A 313 1.29 4.90 -16.03
N GLY A 314 1.08 3.82 -16.78
CA GLY A 314 1.36 2.45 -16.34
C GLY A 314 0.23 1.79 -15.54
N PHE A 315 -0.84 2.53 -15.21
CA PHE A 315 -1.98 2.01 -14.47
C PHE A 315 -3.12 1.61 -15.42
N SER A 316 -3.86 0.58 -15.02
CA SER A 316 -5.11 0.16 -15.65
C SER A 316 -6.24 0.17 -14.62
N CYS A 317 -7.21 1.05 -14.80
CA CYS A 317 -8.35 1.16 -13.89
C CYS A 317 -9.20 -0.13 -13.88
N LEU A 318 -9.59 -0.57 -12.68
CA LEU A 318 -10.41 -1.75 -12.42
C LEU A 318 -11.91 -1.44 -12.57
N PHE A 319 -12.32 -1.11 -13.80
CA PHE A 319 -13.69 -0.71 -14.10
C PHE A 319 -14.74 -1.75 -13.62
N GLY A 320 -15.80 -1.30 -12.94
CA GLY A 320 -16.88 -2.15 -12.41
C GLY A 320 -16.49 -3.07 -11.24
N GLY A 321 -15.24 -3.00 -10.77
CA GLY A 321 -14.72 -3.82 -9.67
C GLY A 321 -14.10 -2.98 -8.56
N GLN A 322 -14.54 -1.73 -8.39
CA GLN A 322 -13.93 -0.80 -7.45
C GLN A 322 -14.14 -1.27 -6.01
N ARG A 323 -15.36 -1.72 -5.66
CA ARG A 323 -15.65 -2.28 -4.33
C ARG A 323 -14.89 -3.58 -4.08
N ALA A 324 -14.85 -4.49 -5.06
CA ALA A 324 -14.12 -5.76 -4.93
C ALA A 324 -12.61 -5.52 -4.69
N ALA A 325 -12.05 -4.52 -5.36
CA ALA A 325 -10.66 -4.13 -5.18
C ALA A 325 -10.33 -3.61 -3.76
N LEU A 326 -11.30 -3.06 -3.01
CA LEU A 326 -11.10 -2.71 -1.59
C LEU A 326 -10.73 -3.93 -0.75
N LEU A 327 -11.27 -5.09 -1.12
CA LEU A 327 -10.98 -6.36 -0.48
C LEU A 327 -9.81 -7.07 -1.13
N GLY A 328 -9.03 -6.42 -2.00
CA GLY A 328 -7.88 -7.00 -2.71
C GLY A 328 -8.23 -7.94 -3.87
N GLU A 329 -9.50 -7.99 -4.29
CA GLU A 329 -9.90 -8.82 -5.43
C GLU A 329 -9.54 -8.15 -6.75
N SER A 330 -8.69 -8.81 -7.53
CA SER A 330 -8.33 -8.40 -8.88
C SER A 330 -8.45 -9.58 -9.85
N PRO A 331 -9.04 -9.39 -11.04
CA PRO A 331 -9.05 -10.41 -12.10
C PRO A 331 -7.73 -10.49 -12.88
N VAL A 332 -6.75 -9.64 -12.54
CA VAL A 332 -5.47 -9.57 -13.24
C VAL A 332 -4.40 -10.17 -12.35
N THR A 333 -3.84 -11.31 -12.79
CA THR A 333 -2.62 -11.86 -12.21
C THR A 333 -1.43 -10.94 -12.46
N ASP A 334 -0.48 -10.99 -11.54
CA ASP A 334 0.76 -10.24 -11.53
C ASP A 334 1.90 -11.17 -11.05
N ARG A 335 3.04 -10.60 -10.70
CA ARG A 335 4.23 -11.28 -10.16
C ARG A 335 4.45 -10.96 -8.68
N HIS A 336 5.43 -11.65 -8.10
CA HIS A 336 5.95 -11.31 -6.78
C HIS A 336 6.81 -10.05 -6.86
N TYR A 337 6.78 -9.29 -5.77
CA TYR A 337 7.54 -8.07 -5.54
C TYR A 337 8.24 -8.12 -4.18
N GLU A 338 9.35 -7.39 -4.08
CA GLU A 338 9.91 -6.92 -2.81
C GLU A 338 9.17 -5.64 -2.43
N LEU A 339 8.59 -5.63 -1.24
CA LEU A 339 7.77 -4.51 -0.76
C LEU A 339 8.45 -3.87 0.44
N PRO A 340 8.80 -2.58 0.38
CA PRO A 340 9.29 -1.87 1.55
C PRO A 340 8.28 -1.89 2.71
N ILE A 341 8.76 -2.16 3.92
CA ILE A 341 7.92 -2.32 5.11
C ILE A 341 7.47 -0.96 5.64
N GLY A 342 8.43 -0.06 5.90
CA GLY A 342 8.19 1.25 6.51
C GLY A 342 8.18 2.40 5.51
N SER A 343 8.07 3.62 6.05
CA SER A 343 8.16 4.88 5.32
C SER A 343 9.52 5.10 4.68
N ALA A 344 9.58 5.84 3.57
CA ALA A 344 10.85 6.46 3.16
C ALA A 344 11.20 7.61 4.11
N GLY A 345 10.18 8.36 4.54
CA GLY A 345 10.28 9.40 5.56
C GLY A 345 10.60 10.78 4.99
N VAL A 346 11.49 11.50 5.65
CA VAL A 346 11.83 12.90 5.36
C VAL A 346 13.09 12.96 4.49
N LEU A 347 13.10 13.82 3.46
CA LEU A 347 14.29 14.08 2.66
C LEU A 347 15.38 14.75 3.54
N ILE A 348 16.50 14.07 3.76
CA ILE A 348 17.58 14.56 4.62
C ILE A 348 18.77 15.12 3.83
N GLY A 349 18.98 14.66 2.59
CA GLY A 349 20.10 15.07 1.76
C GLY A 349 20.23 14.22 0.50
N GLU A 350 21.42 14.18 -0.07
CA GLU A 350 21.79 13.32 -1.20
C GLU A 350 23.11 12.59 -0.94
N THR A 351 23.37 11.52 -1.68
CA THR A 351 24.67 10.83 -1.67
C THR A 351 25.75 11.65 -2.39
N ALA A 352 26.99 11.17 -2.38
CA ALA A 352 28.08 11.79 -3.14
C ALA A 352 27.80 11.86 -4.66
N ASP A 353 27.03 10.89 -5.17
CA ASP A 353 26.62 10.77 -6.58
C ASP A 353 25.31 11.52 -6.88
N ARG A 354 24.81 12.34 -5.92
CA ARG A 354 23.59 13.16 -6.04
C ARG A 354 22.29 12.37 -6.10
N TYR A 355 22.26 11.20 -5.46
CA TYR A 355 21.01 10.46 -5.27
C TYR A 355 20.31 10.92 -3.99
N PRO A 356 19.03 11.36 -4.04
CA PRO A 356 18.30 11.77 -2.85
C PRO A 356 18.21 10.66 -1.79
N VAL A 357 18.37 11.05 -0.53
CA VAL A 357 18.33 10.16 0.65
C VAL A 357 17.22 10.62 1.58
N TYR A 358 16.32 9.68 1.88
CA TYR A 358 15.23 9.84 2.83
C TYR A 358 15.49 9.01 4.09
N MET A 359 14.97 9.49 5.21
CA MET A 359 15.09 8.84 6.51
C MET A 359 13.74 8.85 7.25
N PRO A 360 13.25 7.70 7.74
CA PRO A 360 12.06 7.64 8.56
C PRO A 360 12.34 8.16 9.97
N PHE A 361 11.39 8.94 10.48
CA PHE A 361 11.37 9.46 11.85
C PHE A 361 10.06 9.14 12.57
N ASP A 362 9.17 8.41 11.89
CA ASP A 362 7.81 8.07 12.33
C ASP A 362 7.72 6.74 13.09
N ASP A 363 8.82 6.00 13.22
CA ASP A 363 8.85 4.66 13.83
C ASP A 363 9.15 4.64 15.34
N VAL A 364 10.02 5.53 15.82
CA VAL A 364 10.51 5.53 17.22
C VAL A 364 10.72 6.94 17.75
N ASP A 365 10.62 7.11 19.07
CA ASP A 365 10.90 8.38 19.71
C ASP A 365 12.40 8.73 19.67
N VAL A 366 12.71 9.95 19.21
CA VAL A 366 14.10 10.37 18.99
C VAL A 366 14.28 11.84 19.34
N SER A 367 15.49 12.20 19.77
CA SER A 367 15.95 13.58 19.84
C SER A 367 16.85 13.89 18.64
N VAL A 368 16.50 14.90 17.85
CA VAL A 368 17.32 15.35 16.71
C VAL A 368 18.06 16.62 17.08
N ASN A 369 19.38 16.58 16.95
CA ASN A 369 20.25 17.74 17.06
C ASN A 369 20.54 18.27 15.64
N LEU A 370 19.97 19.43 15.33
CA LEU A 370 20.10 20.11 14.04
C LEU A 370 21.28 21.10 14.11
N GLY A 371 22.18 21.04 13.13
CA GLY A 371 23.48 21.72 13.21
C GLY A 371 23.45 23.24 13.08
N ASP A 372 22.45 23.78 12.38
CA ASP A 372 22.29 25.21 12.14
C ASP A 372 20.80 25.57 11.94
N ALA A 373 20.53 26.87 11.89
CA ALA A 373 19.18 27.40 11.67
C ALA A 373 18.57 26.95 10.33
N ARG A 374 19.41 26.75 9.30
CA ARG A 374 18.97 26.30 7.98
C ARG A 374 18.42 24.88 8.01
N LEU A 375 19.19 23.95 8.57
CA LEU A 375 18.78 22.56 8.80
C LEU A 375 17.54 22.49 9.67
N PHE A 376 17.46 23.35 10.69
CA PHE A 376 16.26 23.48 11.51
C PHE A 376 15.03 23.81 10.65
N THR A 377 15.09 24.87 9.85
CA THR A 377 14.00 25.27 8.96
C THR A 377 13.63 24.17 7.98
N GLN A 378 14.61 23.57 7.28
CA GLN A 378 14.36 22.51 6.30
C GLN A 378 13.74 21.28 6.94
N PHE A 379 14.28 20.82 8.07
CA PHE A 379 13.76 19.65 8.76
C PHE A 379 12.32 19.86 9.21
N VAL A 380 12.00 21.02 9.80
CA VAL A 380 10.64 21.34 10.26
C VAL A 380 9.64 21.39 9.10
N ILE A 381 10.00 22.08 8.01
CA ILE A 381 9.14 22.22 6.84
C ILE A 381 8.87 20.88 6.18
N ARG A 382 9.93 20.10 5.93
CA ARG A 382 9.80 18.78 5.29
C ARG A 382 9.05 17.81 6.20
N SER A 383 9.25 17.89 7.52
CA SER A 383 8.49 17.07 8.48
C SER A 383 7.01 17.44 8.51
N ALA A 384 6.67 18.72 8.47
CA ALA A 384 5.28 19.17 8.36
C ALA A 384 4.64 18.69 7.05
N ALA A 385 5.33 18.85 5.92
CA ALA A 385 4.87 18.39 4.62
C ALA A 385 4.82 16.85 4.51
N ALA A 386 5.59 16.14 5.34
CA ALA A 386 5.57 14.70 5.51
C ALA A 386 4.45 14.22 6.47
N GLY A 387 3.59 15.11 6.98
CA GLY A 387 2.46 14.74 7.84
C GLY A 387 2.71 14.87 9.34
N GLY A 388 3.91 15.27 9.75
CA GLY A 388 4.23 15.53 11.16
C GLY A 388 3.47 16.73 11.70
N MET A 389 2.99 16.63 12.94
CA MET A 389 2.44 17.77 13.67
C MET A 389 3.57 18.51 14.39
N VAL A 390 3.93 19.67 13.87
CA VAL A 390 5.01 20.50 14.43
C VAL A 390 4.51 21.27 15.65
N THR A 391 5.28 21.25 16.73
CA THR A 391 5.14 22.14 17.89
C THR A 391 6.46 22.87 18.11
N LEU A 392 6.45 24.19 18.16
CA LEU A 392 7.65 25.01 18.38
C LEU A 392 7.53 25.89 19.63
N GLY A 393 8.66 26.41 20.09
CA GLY A 393 8.70 27.36 21.20
C GLY A 393 8.06 28.71 20.84
N PRO A 394 7.63 29.51 21.85
CA PRO A 394 6.95 30.80 21.63
C PRO A 394 7.71 31.80 20.75
N GLN A 395 9.04 31.73 20.74
CA GLN A 395 9.91 32.57 19.91
C GLN A 395 9.74 32.32 18.40
N PHE A 396 9.27 31.13 17.99
CA PHE A 396 9.07 30.76 16.59
C PHE A 396 7.60 30.92 16.16
N ARG A 397 6.83 31.81 16.80
CA ARG A 397 5.38 31.94 16.55
C ARG A 397 5.03 32.17 15.09
N GLU A 398 5.74 33.09 14.44
CA GLU A 398 5.50 33.41 13.03
C GLU A 398 5.85 32.22 12.12
N PHE A 399 7.02 31.62 12.33
CA PHE A 399 7.46 30.44 11.58
C PHE A 399 6.51 29.23 11.76
N ALA A 400 6.02 29.00 12.98
CA ALA A 400 5.02 27.97 13.25
C ALA A 400 3.75 28.19 12.43
N GLY A 401 3.29 29.44 12.30
CA GLY A 401 2.14 29.79 11.47
C GLY A 401 2.28 29.34 10.01
N PHE A 402 3.47 29.48 9.42
CA PHE A 402 3.73 29.08 8.02
C PHE A 402 3.65 27.57 7.77
N VAL A 403 3.89 26.74 8.79
CA VAL A 403 3.85 25.27 8.69
C VAL A 403 2.62 24.66 9.34
N ASN A 404 1.62 25.48 9.73
CA ASN A 404 0.47 25.06 10.54
C ASN A 404 0.89 24.37 11.87
N GLY A 405 1.99 24.84 12.45
CA GLY A 405 2.56 24.36 13.70
C GLY A 405 1.88 24.97 14.92
N ARG A 406 1.94 24.23 16.03
CA ARG A 406 1.45 24.67 17.35
C ARG A 406 2.57 25.35 18.13
N ILE A 407 2.20 26.14 19.13
CA ILE A 407 3.15 26.69 20.10
C ILE A 407 3.05 25.92 21.41
N GLY A 408 4.20 25.51 21.94
CA GLY A 408 4.28 24.75 23.17
C GLY A 408 5.65 24.87 23.84
N PRO A 409 5.76 24.38 25.09
CA PRO A 409 6.99 24.47 25.86
C PRO A 409 8.11 23.55 25.33
N VAL A 410 7.76 22.50 24.58
CA VAL A 410 8.70 21.50 24.04
C VAL A 410 8.62 21.53 22.53
N ALA A 411 9.73 21.87 21.88
CA ALA A 411 9.84 21.84 20.43
C ALA A 411 9.94 20.38 19.94
N LYS A 412 8.98 19.94 19.12
CA LYS A 412 8.87 18.56 18.66
C LYS A 412 8.05 18.45 17.37
N VAL A 413 8.21 17.33 16.68
CA VAL A 413 7.34 16.84 15.63
C VAL A 413 6.68 15.57 16.14
N SER A 414 5.35 15.55 16.18
CA SER A 414 4.58 14.36 16.56
C SER A 414 4.10 13.65 15.30
N TRP A 415 4.49 12.38 15.17
CA TRP A 415 4.04 11.44 14.15
C TRP A 415 2.90 10.58 14.71
N PRO A 416 2.23 9.74 13.90
CA PRO A 416 1.16 8.88 14.41
C PRO A 416 1.59 7.98 15.57
N ASN A 417 2.80 7.40 15.49
CA ASN A 417 3.28 6.38 16.42
C ASN A 417 4.55 6.78 17.21
N SER A 418 5.06 7.99 16.99
CA SER A 418 6.32 8.42 17.60
C SER A 418 6.45 9.95 17.66
N THR A 419 7.46 10.42 18.38
CA THR A 419 7.78 11.84 18.56
C THR A 419 9.26 12.09 18.28
N THR A 420 9.51 13.04 17.40
CA THR A 420 10.84 13.60 17.16
C THR A 420 11.01 14.92 17.93
N TYR A 421 11.83 14.92 18.97
CA TYR A 421 12.15 16.11 19.75
C TYR A 421 13.21 16.96 19.04
N LEU A 422 12.95 18.26 18.89
CA LEU A 422 13.82 19.22 18.20
C LEU A 422 14.84 19.83 19.19
N GLY A 423 15.61 18.96 19.84
CA GLY A 423 16.57 19.32 20.88
C GLY A 423 16.85 18.16 21.83
N PRO A 424 17.76 18.34 22.81
CA PRO A 424 18.08 17.30 23.78
C PRO A 424 16.84 16.86 24.57
N HIS A 425 16.60 15.55 24.61
CA HIS A 425 15.53 14.95 25.42
C HIS A 425 16.05 13.67 26.08
N PRO A 426 15.94 13.53 27.41
CA PRO A 426 16.44 12.35 28.11
C PRO A 426 15.60 11.11 27.80
N GLY A 427 16.22 9.93 27.78
CA GLY A 427 15.53 8.65 27.65
C GLY A 427 15.16 8.22 26.24
N VAL A 428 15.52 8.99 25.20
CA VAL A 428 15.26 8.66 23.79
C VAL A 428 16.56 8.59 22.99
N GLY A 429 16.53 7.91 21.84
CA GLY A 429 17.67 7.84 20.92
C GLY A 429 18.09 9.23 20.44
N ARG A 430 19.40 9.42 20.17
CA ARG A 430 19.93 10.68 19.65
C ARG A 430 20.27 10.54 18.18
N VAL A 431 19.80 11.50 17.40
CA VAL A 431 20.15 11.70 15.99
C VAL A 431 20.87 13.03 15.86
N VAL A 432 21.98 13.06 15.11
CA VAL A 432 22.69 14.29 14.81
C VAL A 432 22.65 14.49 13.30
N LEU A 433 22.03 15.58 12.86
CA LEU A 433 21.97 15.95 11.46
C LEU A 433 22.84 17.18 11.21
N ARG A 434 23.79 17.05 10.29
CA ARG A 434 24.70 18.10 9.82
C ARG A 434 24.62 18.20 8.31
N SER A 435 25.28 19.21 7.74
CA SER A 435 25.25 19.46 6.29
C SER A 435 25.96 18.37 5.47
N ASN A 436 26.83 17.58 6.10
CA ASN A 436 27.66 16.56 5.46
C ASN A 436 27.48 15.13 5.99
N PHE A 437 26.71 14.93 7.07
CA PHE A 437 26.42 13.60 7.60
C PHE A 437 25.13 13.58 8.44
N ILE A 438 24.58 12.38 8.59
CA ILE A 438 23.61 12.04 9.62
C ILE A 438 24.14 10.90 10.49
N GLU A 439 24.04 11.06 11.80
CA GLU A 439 24.36 10.04 12.80
C GLU A 439 23.07 9.62 13.48
N THR A 440 22.80 8.32 13.54
CA THR A 440 21.61 7.73 14.18
C THR A 440 22.02 6.62 15.14
N PRO A 441 21.14 6.19 16.06
CA PRO A 441 21.44 5.07 16.96
C PRO A 441 21.78 3.76 16.23
N ARG A 442 21.26 3.59 15.01
CA ARG A 442 21.53 2.43 14.15
C ARG A 442 22.77 2.60 13.29
N HIS A 443 23.01 3.82 12.81
CA HIS A 443 24.07 4.13 11.86
C HIS A 443 24.99 5.17 12.46
N SER A 444 26.24 4.79 12.79
CA SER A 444 27.18 5.70 13.45
C SER A 444 27.33 7.01 12.68
N GLN A 445 27.74 7.00 11.41
CA GLN A 445 27.73 8.18 10.55
C GLN A 445 27.48 7.77 9.10
N LEU A 446 26.42 8.32 8.50
CA LEU A 446 26.12 8.20 7.08
C LEU A 446 26.47 9.52 6.38
N PRO A 447 27.39 9.52 5.40
CA PRO A 447 27.72 10.73 4.66
C PRO A 447 26.54 11.15 3.79
N ILE A 448 26.20 12.43 3.84
CA ILE A 448 25.19 13.05 2.98
C ILE A 448 25.69 14.39 2.48
N ARG A 449 25.03 14.95 1.48
CA ARG A 449 25.16 16.36 1.11
C ARG A 449 23.80 17.03 1.23
N LEU A 450 23.79 18.23 1.78
CA LEU A 450 22.56 19.00 1.94
C LEU A 450 21.97 19.38 0.57
N ILE A 451 20.70 19.07 0.36
CA ILE A 451 19.93 19.57 -0.78
C ILE A 451 19.31 20.92 -0.41
N ASN A 452 19.49 21.92 -1.28
CA ASN A 452 18.95 23.28 -1.12
C ASN A 452 18.01 23.63 -2.28
N PRO A 453 16.72 23.25 -2.20
CA PRO A 453 15.72 23.70 -3.15
C PRO A 453 15.50 25.21 -3.00
N ARG A 454 15.37 25.92 -4.12
CA ARG A 454 15.08 27.37 -4.13
C ARG A 454 13.73 27.67 -3.48
N GLU A 455 12.83 26.71 -3.57
CA GLU A 455 11.48 26.71 -3.06
C GLU A 455 11.46 26.84 -1.52
N GLU A 456 12.43 26.22 -0.82
CA GLU A 456 12.53 26.25 0.64
C GLU A 456 13.16 27.55 1.18
N SER A 457 13.89 28.28 0.35
CA SER A 457 14.64 29.49 0.77
C SER A 457 13.74 30.61 1.29
N ARG A 458 12.47 30.68 0.83
CA ARG A 458 11.50 31.69 1.30
C ARG A 458 11.16 31.57 2.78
N TYR A 459 11.21 30.36 3.33
CA TYR A 459 10.92 30.12 4.74
C TYR A 459 12.12 30.37 5.66
N GLN A 460 13.34 30.37 5.12
CA GLN A 460 14.54 30.76 5.88
C GLN A 460 14.50 32.24 6.24
N MET A 461 14.06 33.09 5.29
CA MET A 461 13.88 34.54 5.53
C MET A 461 12.85 34.82 6.65
N ALA A 462 11.83 33.98 6.80
CA ALA A 462 10.84 34.10 7.87
C ALA A 462 11.40 33.74 9.27
N LEU A 463 12.44 32.90 9.33
CA LEU A 463 13.12 32.57 10.58
C LEU A 463 14.10 33.69 10.99
N GLU A 464 14.80 34.29 10.02
CA GLU A 464 15.74 35.40 10.23
C GLU A 464 15.05 36.69 10.71
N GLY A 465 13.78 36.89 10.36
CA GLY A 465 12.97 37.99 10.90
C GLY A 465 12.49 37.78 12.35
N ALA A 466 12.60 36.56 12.88
CA ALA A 466 12.13 36.18 14.21
C ALA A 466 13.27 35.95 15.23
N SER A 467 14.53 35.91 14.78
CA SER A 467 15.73 35.71 15.59
C SER A 467 16.31 36.98 16.19
#